data_AF-A0AAP4BC30-F1
#
_entry.id   AF-A0AAP4BC30-F1
#
_cell.length_a   1.000
_cell.length_b   1.000
_cell.length_c   1.000
_cell.angle_alpha   90.00
_cell.angle_beta   90.00
_cell.angle_gamma   90.00
#
_symmetry.space_group_name_H-M   'P 1'
#
loop_
_entity.id
_entity.type
_entity.pdbx_description
1 polymer ?
#
loop_
_entity_poly.entity_id
_entity_poly.type
_entity_poly.pdbx_seq_one_letter_code
_entity_poly.pdbx_strand_id
1 'polypeptide(L)' 'MAKTVHHGGKVGAAGKTLASNSSSKSAKSKAGTILANHKNSCHK' A
#
# COMPACT_ATOMS: atom_id res chain seq x y z
N MET A 1 -19.06 -17.10 -11.02
CA MET A 1 -19.08 -16.07 -9.96
C MET A 1 -17.69 -15.43 -9.91
N ALA A 2 -17.50 -14.25 -10.51
CA ALA A 2 -16.20 -13.59 -10.50
C ALA A 2 -15.90 -13.08 -9.08
N LYS A 3 -14.81 -13.55 -8.48
CA LYS A 3 -14.31 -13.05 -7.19
C LYS A 3 -13.96 -11.57 -7.36
N THR A 4 -14.78 -10.68 -6.80
CA THR A 4 -14.46 -9.25 -6.79
C THR A 4 -13.13 -9.06 -6.05
N VAL A 5 -12.11 -8.65 -6.80
CA VAL A 5 -10.78 -8.47 -6.25
C VAL A 5 -10.73 -7.07 -5.67
N HIS A 6 -10.80 -6.95 -4.35
CA HIS A 6 -10.61 -5.67 -3.67
C HIS A 6 -9.11 -5.33 -3.68
N HIS A 7 -8.68 -4.50 -4.63
CA HIS A 7 -7.28 -4.09 -4.82
C HIS A 7 -6.75 -3.14 -3.73
N GLY A 8 -7.52 -2.88 -2.66
CA GLY A 8 -7.16 -2.00 -1.55
C GLY A 8 -6.96 -0.53 -1.93
N GLY A 9 -7.31 -0.11 -3.15
CA GLY A 9 -7.15 1.25 -3.64
C GLY A 9 -5.73 1.79 -3.40
N LYS A 10 -5.64 3.01 -2.87
CA LYS A 10 -4.36 3.69 -2.58
C LYS A 10 -3.46 2.88 -1.61
N VAL A 11 -4.04 2.32 -0.55
CA VAL A 11 -3.26 1.58 0.48
C VAL A 11 -2.85 0.19 0.00
N GLY A 12 -3.69 -0.45 -0.82
CA GLY A 12 -3.35 -1.72 -1.48
C GLY A 12 -2.24 -1.57 -2.53
N ALA A 13 -2.24 -0.48 -3.28
CA ALA A 13 -1.14 -0.14 -4.20
C ALA A 13 0.18 0.12 -3.45
N ALA A 14 0.13 0.83 -2.32
CA ALA A 14 1.29 1.03 -1.45
C ALA A 14 1.81 -0.31 -0.90
N GLY A 15 0.92 -1.20 -0.44
CA GLY A 15 1.29 -2.54 0.01
C GLY A 15 1.98 -3.37 -1.09
N LYS A 16 1.44 -3.36 -2.32
CA LYS A 16 2.10 -4.02 -3.48
C LYS A 16 3.47 -3.42 -3.78
N THR A 17 3.61 -2.11 -3.70
CA THR A 17 4.90 -1.41 -3.93
C THR A 17 5.94 -1.82 -2.90
N LEU A 18 5.56 -2.00 -1.64
CA LEU A 18 6.46 -2.48 -0.60
C LEU A 18 6.85 -3.95 -0.78
N ALA A 19 5.91 -4.79 -1.20
CA ALA A 19 6.16 -6.20 -1.48
C ALA A 19 6.98 -6.44 -2.75
N SER A 20 7.08 -5.45 -3.64
CA SER A 20 7.85 -5.56 -4.88
C SER A 20 9.35 -5.43 -4.64
N ASN A 21 10.11 -6.45 -5.07
CA ASN A 21 11.57 -6.45 -4.97
C ASN A 21 12.22 -5.46 -5.92
N SER A 22 11.63 -5.19 -7.09
CA SER A 22 12.15 -4.27 -8.10
C SER A 22 11.80 -2.79 -7.84
N SER A 23 10.96 -2.50 -6.84
CA SER A 23 10.65 -1.11 -6.49
C SER A 23 11.85 -0.39 -5.88
N SER A 24 12.04 0.85 -6.32
CA SER A 24 13.12 1.71 -5.84
C SER A 24 12.96 2.09 -4.36
N LYS A 25 14.07 2.48 -3.72
CA LYS A 25 14.06 2.96 -2.32
C LYS A 25 13.08 4.11 -2.11
N SER A 26 13.02 5.06 -3.05
CA SER A 26 12.10 6.21 -2.96
C SER A 26 10.63 5.79 -3.06
N ALA A 27 10.31 4.82 -3.93
CA ALA A 27 8.96 4.27 -4.03
C ALA A 27 8.54 3.53 -2.76
N LYS A 28 9.43 2.72 -2.18
CA LYS A 28 9.19 2.01 -0.92
C LYS A 28 9.01 2.97 0.26
N SER A 29 9.83 4.02 0.33
CA SER A 29 9.70 5.06 1.37
C SER A 29 8.34 5.76 1.31
N LYS A 30 7.93 6.22 0.13
CA LYS A 30 6.59 6.82 -0.06
C LYS A 30 5.45 5.86 0.28
N ALA A 31 5.57 4.61 -0.12
CA ALA A 31 4.57 3.58 0.21
C ALA A 31 4.46 3.35 1.73
N GLY A 32 5.59 3.32 2.44
CA GLY A 32 5.63 3.26 3.90
C GLY A 32 4.90 4.44 4.56
N THR A 33 5.15 5.67 4.10
CA THR A 33 4.44 6.87 4.60
C THR A 33 2.94 6.77 4.38
N ILE A 34 2.49 6.26 3.23
CA ILE A 34 1.05 6.09 2.94
C ILE A 34 0.41 5.11 3.94
N LEU A 35 1.07 3.99 4.25
CA LEU A 35 0.56 3.02 5.22
C LEU A 35 0.55 3.56 6.64
N ALA A 36 1.61 4.26 7.06
CA ALA A 36 1.69 4.88 8.37
C ALA A 36 0.57 5.91 8.57
N ASN A 37 0.34 6.76 7.55
CA ASN A 37 -0.75 7.73 7.58
C ASN A 37 -2.12 7.06 7.62
N HIS A 38 -2.33 5.97 6.86
CA HIS A 38 -3.59 5.23 6.92
C HIS A 38 -3.83 4.61 8.31
N LYS A 39 -2.81 3.97 8.89
CA LYS A 39 -2.91 3.44 10.26
C LYS A 39 -3.23 4.56 11.24
N ASN A 40 -2.49 5.68 11.16
CA ASN A 40 -2.75 6.82 12.02
C ASN A 40 -4.18 7.35 11.80
N SER A 41 -4.67 7.54 10.59
CA SER A 41 -6.00 8.14 10.37
C SER A 41 -7.18 7.20 10.65
N CYS A 42 -7.03 5.90 10.40
CA CYS A 42 -8.14 4.94 10.40
C CYS A 42 -8.13 3.94 11.55
N HIS A 43 -6.98 3.72 12.21
CA HIS A 43 -6.78 2.67 13.20
C HIS A 43 -5.99 3.21 14.40
N LYS A 44 -6.56 4.22 15.07
CA LYS A 44 -6.03 4.84 16.29
C LYS A 44 -5.88 3.81 17.41
#